data_AF-A0A849H122-F1
#
_entry.id   AF-A0A849H122-F1
#
_cell.length_a   1.000
_cell.length_b   1.000
_cell.length_c   1.000
_cell.angle_alpha   90.00
_cell.angle_beta   90.00
_cell.angle_gamma   90.00
#
_symmetry.space_group_name_H-M   'P 1'
#
loop_
_entity.id
_entity.type
_entity.pdbx_description
1 polymer ?
#
loop_
_entity_poly.entity_id
_entity_poly.type
_entity_poly.pdbx_seq_one_letter_code
_entity_poly.pdbx_strand_id
1 'polypeptide(L)'
;GKVFQDDSARYCILGDLHSLDPSRPRERQTGDTIQQMLESLALAGMDIYDIVRTWFFVDDILGWYGDFNRVRSEIYTKAGVFDRFLPASTGIGGPNSHGAAVIATAIGVEAKGEGVTVREIPSPLQCPAFDYGSSFSRAAELETRDCRTIFVSGTASIDPDGATVHLGDSDAQIAFTLDVVKAILESRGMNFGQVVRGNAYFKDRGDAVKLEGHSRKVGLPLPRIVVSQNFVCRDDLLFELEVQAMKAKD
;
A
#
# COMPACT_ATOMS: atom_id res chain seq x y z
N GLY A 1 8.62 -16.83 -1.80
CA GLY A 1 8.09 -16.00 -2.91
C GLY A 1 7.70 -16.87 -4.10
N LYS A 2 7.04 -16.30 -5.10
CA LYS A 2 6.68 -16.97 -6.36
C LYS A 2 7.05 -16.06 -7.54
N VAL A 3 7.75 -16.63 -8.52
CA VAL A 3 8.04 -15.98 -9.80
C VAL A 3 7.20 -16.64 -10.88
N PHE A 4 6.60 -15.84 -11.74
CA PHE A 4 5.91 -16.30 -12.94
C PHE A 4 6.06 -15.24 -14.03
N GLN A 5 5.73 -15.60 -15.26
CA GLN A 5 5.92 -14.71 -16.39
C GLN A 5 4.88 -15.00 -17.47
N ASP A 6 4.54 -13.96 -18.21
CA ASP A 6 3.83 -14.06 -19.49
C ASP A 6 4.77 -13.55 -20.62
N ASP A 7 4.23 -13.31 -21.81
CA ASP A 7 5.01 -12.84 -22.95
C ASP A 7 5.51 -11.39 -22.80
N SER A 8 4.89 -10.59 -21.92
CA SER A 8 5.12 -9.15 -21.78
C SER A 8 5.91 -8.78 -20.52
N ALA A 9 5.75 -9.54 -19.43
CA ALA A 9 6.40 -9.25 -18.14
C ALA A 9 6.81 -10.50 -17.37
N ARG A 10 7.77 -10.31 -16.47
CA ARG A 10 8.05 -11.19 -15.34
C ARG A 10 7.45 -10.57 -14.07
N TYR A 11 6.86 -11.40 -13.23
CA TYR A 11 6.24 -11.01 -11.98
C TYR A 11 6.90 -11.76 -10.84
N CYS A 12 7.15 -11.07 -9.73
CA CYS A 12 7.67 -11.65 -8.49
C CYS A 12 6.76 -11.26 -7.33
N ILE A 13 6.19 -12.24 -6.64
CA ILE A 13 5.40 -12.03 -5.42
C ILE A 13 6.22 -12.52 -4.24
N LEU A 14 6.55 -11.60 -3.35
CA LEU A 14 7.24 -11.87 -2.10
C LEU A 14 6.29 -11.64 -0.92
N GLY A 15 6.43 -12.46 0.09
CA GLY A 15 5.69 -12.33 1.33
C GLY A 15 6.43 -13.00 2.47
N ASP A 16 5.96 -12.75 3.69
CA ASP A 16 6.60 -13.21 4.93
C ASP A 16 8.07 -12.78 5.06
N LEU A 17 8.40 -11.58 4.55
CA LEU A 17 9.74 -11.00 4.67
C LEU A 17 9.89 -10.38 6.06
N HIS A 18 10.93 -10.75 6.79
CA HIS A 18 11.19 -10.26 8.14
C HIS A 18 12.65 -10.51 8.56
N SER A 19 13.13 -9.71 9.52
CA SER A 19 14.38 -10.02 10.23
C SER A 19 14.28 -11.38 10.92
N LEU A 20 15.25 -12.25 10.69
CA LEU A 20 15.36 -13.55 11.37
C LEU A 20 15.84 -13.44 12.83
N ASP A 21 16.29 -12.26 13.23
CA ASP A 21 16.73 -11.95 14.60
C ASP A 21 15.80 -10.88 15.21
N PRO A 22 14.72 -11.30 15.89
CA PRO A 22 13.76 -10.39 16.49
C PRO A 22 14.30 -9.68 17.74
N SER A 23 15.50 -10.04 18.22
CA SER A 23 16.14 -9.38 19.37
C SER A 23 16.82 -8.05 19.02
N ARG A 24 17.03 -7.80 17.72
CA ARG A 24 17.64 -6.56 17.23
C ARG A 24 16.72 -5.36 17.45
N PRO A 25 17.29 -4.13 17.53
CA PRO A 25 16.49 -2.90 17.51
C PRO A 25 15.56 -2.86 16.28
N ARG A 26 14.37 -2.30 16.45
CA ARG A 26 13.28 -2.30 15.44
C ARG A 26 13.72 -1.66 14.10
N GLU A 27 14.57 -0.66 14.17
CA GLU A 27 15.17 0.03 13.02
C GLU A 27 16.12 -0.88 12.24
N ARG A 28 16.90 -1.70 12.97
CA ARG A 28 17.79 -2.69 12.34
C ARG A 28 16.98 -3.80 11.70
N GLN A 29 15.93 -4.27 12.38
CA GLN A 29 14.99 -5.23 11.78
C GLN A 29 14.34 -4.67 10.51
N THR A 30 13.97 -3.39 10.49
CA THR A 30 13.43 -2.73 9.28
C THR A 30 14.43 -2.78 8.12
N GLY A 31 15.70 -2.45 8.40
CA GLY A 31 16.77 -2.56 7.42
C GLY A 31 16.98 -3.99 6.92
N ASP A 32 17.05 -4.96 7.83
CA ASP A 32 17.21 -6.38 7.54
C ASP A 32 16.04 -6.91 6.68
N THR A 33 14.79 -6.54 7.00
CA THR A 33 13.59 -6.90 6.22
C THR A 33 13.63 -6.32 4.80
N ILE A 34 13.98 -5.05 4.64
CA ILE A 34 14.07 -4.42 3.31
C ILE A 34 15.25 -5.02 2.53
N GLN A 35 16.38 -5.29 3.17
CA GLN A 35 17.50 -5.96 2.53
C GLN A 35 17.10 -7.36 2.03
N GLN A 36 16.43 -8.15 2.87
CA GLN A 36 15.92 -9.47 2.47
C GLN A 36 14.96 -9.37 1.27
N MET A 37 14.11 -8.34 1.22
CA MET A 37 13.23 -8.06 0.08
C MET A 37 14.04 -7.87 -1.21
N LEU A 38 15.06 -7.01 -1.18
CA LEU A 38 15.88 -6.68 -2.35
C LEU A 38 16.73 -7.87 -2.80
N GLU A 39 17.34 -8.60 -1.85
CA GLU A 39 18.07 -9.83 -2.15
C GLU A 39 17.15 -10.89 -2.78
N SER A 40 15.92 -11.03 -2.28
CA SER A 40 14.93 -11.94 -2.85
C SER A 40 14.47 -11.56 -4.25
N LEU A 41 14.35 -10.25 -4.54
CA LEU A 41 14.06 -9.75 -5.90
C LEU A 41 15.23 -10.01 -6.85
N ALA A 42 16.46 -9.81 -6.39
CA ALA A 42 17.66 -10.04 -7.19
C ALA A 42 17.77 -11.50 -7.65
N LEU A 43 17.32 -12.47 -6.84
CA LEU A 43 17.22 -13.89 -7.25
C LEU A 43 16.26 -14.10 -8.44
N ALA A 44 15.28 -13.20 -8.63
CA ALA A 44 14.38 -13.19 -9.78
C ALA A 44 14.88 -12.35 -10.96
N GLY A 45 16.06 -11.73 -10.85
CA GLY A 45 16.59 -10.78 -11.82
C GLY A 45 16.00 -9.38 -11.73
N MET A 46 15.28 -9.07 -10.65
CA MET A 46 14.62 -7.78 -10.42
C MET A 46 15.39 -6.93 -9.42
N ASP A 47 15.18 -5.63 -9.45
CA ASP A 47 15.70 -4.69 -8.47
C ASP A 47 14.59 -3.88 -7.76
N ILE A 48 14.98 -2.86 -7.00
CA ILE A 48 14.05 -2.02 -6.23
C ILE A 48 13.06 -1.24 -7.10
N TYR A 49 13.42 -0.92 -8.35
CA TYR A 49 12.59 -0.13 -9.26
C TYR A 49 11.48 -0.96 -9.90
N ASP A 50 11.61 -2.29 -9.91
CA ASP A 50 10.57 -3.20 -10.37
C ASP A 50 9.43 -3.36 -9.35
N ILE A 51 9.62 -2.92 -8.10
CA ILE A 51 8.61 -3.04 -7.05
C ILE A 51 7.46 -2.10 -7.35
N VAL A 52 6.26 -2.62 -7.63
CA VAL A 52 5.06 -1.82 -7.91
C VAL A 52 4.17 -1.62 -6.68
N ARG A 53 4.26 -2.54 -5.71
CA ARG A 53 3.38 -2.57 -4.55
C ARG A 53 4.08 -3.20 -3.35
N THR A 54 3.95 -2.59 -2.18
CA THR A 54 4.44 -3.12 -0.90
C THR A 54 3.36 -3.11 0.18
N TRP A 55 3.49 -4.02 1.13
CA TRP A 55 2.79 -3.95 2.41
C TRP A 55 3.80 -4.12 3.54
N PHE A 56 3.68 -3.30 4.56
CA PHE A 56 4.47 -3.37 5.79
C PHE A 56 3.50 -3.50 6.97
N PHE A 57 3.56 -4.63 7.67
CA PHE A 57 2.85 -4.87 8.91
C PHE A 57 3.79 -4.55 10.06
N VAL A 58 3.53 -3.45 10.76
CA VAL A 58 4.44 -2.87 11.75
C VAL A 58 3.91 -3.21 13.15
N ASP A 59 4.66 -4.00 13.91
CA ASP A 59 4.32 -4.28 15.31
C ASP A 59 4.37 -2.98 16.11
N ASP A 60 3.38 -2.70 16.97
CA ASP A 60 3.34 -1.45 17.77
C ASP A 60 3.52 -0.17 16.94
N ILE A 61 2.84 -0.08 15.78
CA ILE A 61 3.02 1.02 14.81
C ILE A 61 2.99 2.41 15.44
N LEU A 62 2.10 2.66 16.42
CA LEU A 62 1.94 3.97 17.06
C LEU A 62 3.17 4.40 17.87
N GLY A 63 3.97 3.45 18.36
CA GLY A 63 5.15 3.75 19.18
C GLY A 63 6.36 4.21 18.37
N TRP A 64 6.47 3.85 17.08
CA TRP A 64 7.73 4.03 16.34
C TRP A 64 7.60 4.12 14.81
N TYR A 65 6.41 4.39 14.26
CA TYR A 65 6.22 4.53 12.81
C TYR A 65 7.14 5.59 12.18
N GLY A 66 7.52 6.63 12.92
CA GLY A 66 8.48 7.63 12.49
C GLY A 66 9.87 7.03 12.20
N ASP A 67 10.38 6.18 13.09
CA ASP A 67 11.68 5.52 12.91
C ASP A 67 11.66 4.49 11.78
N PHE A 68 10.56 3.73 11.66
CA PHE A 68 10.32 2.86 10.51
C PHE A 68 10.44 3.65 9.20
N ASN A 69 9.73 4.78 9.10
CA ASN A 69 9.76 5.61 7.90
C ASN A 69 11.14 6.21 7.65
N ARG A 70 11.83 6.67 8.69
CA ARG A 70 13.20 7.20 8.57
C ARG A 70 14.14 6.18 7.93
N VAL A 71 14.17 4.94 8.43
CA VAL A 71 15.00 3.87 7.86
C VAL A 71 14.63 3.59 6.40
N ARG A 72 13.33 3.47 6.09
CA ARG A 72 12.85 3.25 4.72
C ARG A 72 13.27 4.39 3.79
N SER A 73 13.10 5.64 4.23
CA SER A 73 13.48 6.84 3.47
C SER A 73 14.99 6.91 3.23
N GLU A 74 15.82 6.57 4.22
CA GLU A 74 17.27 6.51 4.04
C GLU A 74 17.68 5.49 2.97
N ILE A 75 17.05 4.31 2.96
CA ILE A 75 17.30 3.28 1.94
C ILE A 75 16.83 3.75 0.56
N TYR A 76 15.61 4.28 0.46
CA TYR A 76 15.03 4.77 -0.79
C TYR A 76 15.82 5.95 -1.36
N THR A 77 16.33 6.85 -0.51
CA THR A 77 17.18 7.97 -0.93
C THR A 77 18.50 7.45 -1.51
N LYS A 78 19.18 6.54 -0.81
CA LYS A 78 20.46 5.95 -1.30
C LYS A 78 20.28 5.20 -2.61
N ALA A 79 19.12 4.60 -2.81
CA ALA A 79 18.75 3.90 -4.02
C ALA A 79 18.14 4.81 -5.10
N GLY A 80 17.99 6.12 -4.90
CA GLY A 80 17.40 7.03 -5.89
C GLY A 80 15.95 6.71 -6.27
N VAL A 81 15.19 6.08 -5.38
CA VAL A 81 13.80 5.66 -5.63
C VAL A 81 12.89 6.87 -5.90
N PHE A 82 13.07 7.95 -5.13
CA PHE A 82 12.25 9.16 -5.23
C PHE A 82 12.40 9.89 -6.57
N ASP A 83 13.52 9.70 -7.28
CA ASP A 83 13.76 10.32 -8.59
C ASP A 83 13.27 9.46 -9.76
N ARG A 84 12.79 8.24 -9.49
CA ARG A 84 12.42 7.27 -10.53
C ARG A 84 10.98 6.81 -10.42
N PHE A 85 10.69 6.03 -9.39
CA PHE A 85 9.39 5.42 -9.19
C PHE A 85 9.24 4.96 -7.74
N LEU A 86 8.23 5.50 -7.07
CA LEU A 86 7.85 5.17 -5.71
C LEU A 86 6.65 4.21 -5.73
N PRO A 87 6.76 2.98 -5.17
CA PRO A 87 5.66 2.02 -5.19
C PRO A 87 4.45 2.51 -4.40
N ALA A 88 3.27 2.00 -4.77
CA ALA A 88 2.14 2.04 -3.88
C ALA A 88 2.48 1.23 -2.61
N SER A 89 2.08 1.71 -1.43
CA SER A 89 2.38 1.02 -0.16
C SER A 89 1.21 1.05 0.82
N THR A 90 1.19 0.12 1.75
CA THR A 90 0.35 0.18 2.96
C THR A 90 1.24 -0.11 4.16
N GLY A 91 1.24 0.79 5.13
CA GLY A 91 1.90 0.62 6.42
C GLY A 91 0.85 0.52 7.51
N ILE A 92 0.57 -0.69 7.97
CA ILE A 92 -0.54 -0.95 8.91
C ILE A 92 -0.03 -1.68 10.15
N GLY A 93 -0.60 -1.35 11.30
CA GLY A 93 -0.21 -1.93 12.57
C GLY A 93 -0.84 -3.29 12.83
N GLY A 94 -0.04 -4.23 13.32
CA GLY A 94 -0.54 -5.52 13.76
C GLY A 94 0.57 -6.42 14.31
N PRO A 95 0.28 -7.24 15.33
CA PRO A 95 1.24 -8.22 15.82
C PRO A 95 1.46 -9.32 14.78
N ASN A 96 2.59 -10.01 14.89
CA ASN A 96 2.93 -11.14 14.02
C ASN A 96 3.47 -12.31 14.84
N SER A 97 3.34 -13.52 14.30
CA SER A 97 3.77 -14.77 14.95
C SER A 97 5.29 -14.94 15.05
N HIS A 98 6.05 -14.12 14.32
CA HIS A 98 7.51 -14.19 14.30
C HIS A 98 8.16 -13.36 15.42
N GLY A 99 7.38 -12.52 16.11
CA GLY A 99 7.92 -11.54 17.06
C GLY A 99 8.80 -10.48 16.40
N ALA A 100 8.74 -10.36 15.08
CA ALA A 100 9.52 -9.38 14.32
C ALA A 100 8.90 -7.99 14.44
N ALA A 101 9.71 -6.95 14.32
CA ALA A 101 9.22 -5.57 14.31
C ALA A 101 8.38 -5.27 13.06
N VAL A 102 8.74 -5.87 11.92
CA VAL A 102 8.08 -5.63 10.63
C VAL A 102 8.01 -6.92 9.83
N ILE A 103 6.80 -7.26 9.36
CA ILE A 103 6.60 -8.21 8.26
C ILE A 103 6.34 -7.42 6.98
N ALA A 104 7.01 -7.78 5.88
CA ALA A 104 6.80 -7.13 4.60
C ALA A 104 6.37 -8.12 3.51
N THR A 105 5.62 -7.59 2.54
CA THR A 105 5.29 -8.27 1.28
C THR A 105 5.49 -7.29 0.13
N ALA A 106 5.79 -7.82 -1.06
CA ALA A 106 6.05 -7.00 -2.24
C ALA A 106 5.58 -7.69 -3.52
N ILE A 107 5.20 -6.88 -4.50
CA ILE A 107 4.99 -7.31 -5.89
C ILE A 107 6.01 -6.56 -6.74
N GLY A 108 6.86 -7.32 -7.41
CA GLY A 108 7.79 -6.86 -8.45
C GLY A 108 7.26 -7.19 -9.85
N VAL A 109 7.46 -6.27 -10.79
CA VAL A 109 7.11 -6.43 -12.21
C VAL A 109 8.24 -5.89 -13.07
N GLU A 110 8.89 -6.78 -13.82
CA GLU A 110 9.91 -6.44 -14.81
C GLU A 110 9.29 -6.56 -16.20
N ALA A 111 9.35 -5.48 -16.99
CA ALA A 111 8.94 -5.49 -18.39
C ALA A 111 9.97 -6.25 -19.24
N LYS A 112 9.52 -7.16 -20.11
CA LYS A 112 10.40 -7.88 -21.06
C LYS A 112 10.63 -7.12 -22.37
N GLY A 113 9.88 -6.05 -22.60
CA GLY A 113 9.92 -5.24 -23.81
C GLY A 113 8.85 -4.16 -23.79
N GLU A 114 8.51 -3.65 -24.97
CA GLU A 114 7.49 -2.63 -25.10
C GLU A 114 6.07 -3.21 -24.83
N GLY A 115 5.26 -2.45 -24.09
CA GLY A 115 3.88 -2.81 -23.77
C GLY A 115 3.57 -3.03 -22.29
N VAL A 116 4.58 -2.93 -21.41
CA VAL A 116 4.38 -2.87 -19.96
C VAL A 116 4.92 -1.55 -19.43
N THR A 117 4.08 -0.79 -18.74
CA THR A 117 4.49 0.45 -18.08
C THR A 117 3.98 0.50 -16.66
N VAL A 118 4.78 1.11 -15.78
CA VAL A 118 4.40 1.39 -14.41
C VAL A 118 4.52 2.89 -14.19
N ARG A 119 3.55 3.49 -13.50
CA ARG A 119 3.60 4.91 -13.13
C ARG A 119 2.91 5.18 -11.81
N GLU A 120 3.38 6.23 -11.14
CA GLU A 120 2.74 6.76 -9.95
C GLU A 120 1.45 7.49 -10.34
N ILE A 121 0.46 7.42 -9.45
CA ILE A 121 -0.78 8.19 -9.54
C ILE A 121 -0.88 9.05 -8.27
N PRO A 122 -0.94 10.39 -8.40
CA PRO A 122 -1.20 11.27 -7.26
C PRO A 122 -2.66 11.17 -6.82
N SER A 123 -2.96 11.61 -5.61
CA SER A 123 -4.34 11.79 -5.16
C SER A 123 -4.84 13.17 -5.55
N PRO A 124 -6.04 13.30 -6.16
CA PRO A 124 -6.67 14.60 -6.35
C PRO A 124 -7.08 15.32 -5.06
N LEU A 125 -7.19 14.58 -3.94
CA LEU A 125 -7.74 15.07 -2.67
C LEU A 125 -6.73 15.06 -1.51
N GLN A 126 -5.49 14.64 -1.75
CA GLN A 126 -4.45 14.56 -0.70
C GLN A 126 -3.07 14.92 -1.26
N CYS A 127 -2.21 15.50 -0.42
CA CYS A 127 -0.80 15.72 -0.76
C CYS A 127 -0.03 14.40 -1.00
N PRO A 128 1.16 14.46 -1.64
CA PRO A 128 2.13 13.37 -1.60
C PRO A 128 2.41 12.87 -0.18
N ALA A 129 2.64 11.55 -0.04
CA ALA A 129 2.92 10.98 1.29
C ALA A 129 4.24 11.46 1.90
N PHE A 130 5.17 11.84 1.03
CA PHE A 130 6.48 12.35 1.40
C PHE A 130 6.39 13.66 2.17
N ASP A 131 5.40 14.50 1.87
CA ASP A 131 5.22 15.82 2.49
C ASP A 131 4.94 15.74 4.00
N TYR A 132 4.40 14.60 4.49
CA TYR A 132 4.23 14.32 5.91
C TYR A 132 5.14 13.19 6.42
N GLY A 133 6.24 12.89 5.72
CA GLY A 133 7.31 12.03 6.21
C GLY A 133 7.14 10.52 5.96
N SER A 134 6.33 10.13 4.98
CA SER A 134 6.19 8.72 4.55
C SER A 134 6.67 8.48 3.11
N SER A 135 7.12 7.26 2.80
CA SER A 135 7.79 6.95 1.52
C SER A 135 6.99 5.99 0.66
N PHE A 136 5.90 6.48 0.06
CA PHE A 136 5.05 5.73 -0.88
C PHE A 136 4.26 6.66 -1.83
N SER A 137 3.84 6.16 -3.00
CA SER A 137 2.92 6.87 -3.91
C SER A 137 1.45 6.61 -3.55
N ARG A 138 0.55 7.56 -3.82
CA ARG A 138 -0.88 7.41 -3.47
C ARG A 138 -1.55 6.24 -4.19
N ALA A 139 -1.12 5.96 -5.42
CA ALA A 139 -1.38 4.71 -6.11
C ALA A 139 -0.31 4.47 -7.18
N ALA A 140 -0.26 3.23 -7.68
CA ALA A 140 0.55 2.85 -8.82
C ALA A 140 -0.33 2.22 -9.90
N GLU A 141 -0.14 2.62 -11.17
CA GLU A 141 -0.77 1.97 -12.31
C GLU A 141 0.23 1.05 -13.00
N LEU A 142 -0.11 -0.22 -13.10
CA LEU A 142 0.52 -1.18 -13.99
C LEU A 142 -0.34 -1.33 -15.24
N GLU A 143 0.21 -0.94 -16.37
CA GLU A 143 -0.41 -1.10 -17.67
C GLU A 143 0.32 -2.20 -18.44
N THR A 144 -0.40 -3.25 -18.84
CA THR A 144 0.08 -4.29 -19.75
C THR A 144 -0.61 -4.15 -21.11
N ARG A 145 -0.41 -5.08 -22.04
CA ARG A 145 -1.07 -5.04 -23.36
C ARG A 145 -2.59 -5.09 -23.27
N ASP A 146 -3.13 -5.90 -22.36
CA ASP A 146 -4.57 -6.21 -22.35
C ASP A 146 -5.31 -5.56 -21.18
N CYS A 147 -4.59 -5.08 -20.15
CA CYS A 147 -5.24 -4.53 -18.97
C CYS A 147 -4.48 -3.36 -18.34
N ARG A 148 -5.21 -2.57 -17.58
CA ARG A 148 -4.69 -1.59 -16.62
C ARG A 148 -5.09 -2.03 -15.22
N THR A 149 -4.11 -2.07 -14.33
CA THR A 149 -4.27 -2.39 -12.91
C THR A 149 -3.86 -1.19 -12.10
N ILE A 150 -4.71 -0.75 -11.17
CA ILE A 150 -4.38 0.30 -10.20
C ILE A 150 -4.26 -0.35 -8.83
N PHE A 151 -3.12 -0.14 -8.18
CA PHE A 151 -2.89 -0.45 -6.78
C PHE A 151 -3.04 0.84 -5.98
N VAL A 152 -4.14 1.01 -5.27
CA VAL A 152 -4.35 2.15 -4.37
C VAL A 152 -3.70 1.86 -3.03
N SER A 153 -2.89 2.82 -2.56
CA SER A 153 -2.22 2.74 -1.26
C SER A 153 -3.19 2.73 -0.10
N GLY A 154 -2.68 2.34 1.08
CA GLY A 154 -3.40 2.52 2.33
C GLY A 154 -3.87 3.96 2.44
N THR A 155 -5.18 4.15 2.34
CA THR A 155 -5.80 5.47 2.26
C THR A 155 -6.65 5.66 3.51
N ALA A 156 -6.38 6.74 4.24
CA ALA A 156 -7.09 7.11 5.45
C ALA A 156 -7.56 8.57 5.36
N SER A 157 -8.25 9.04 6.40
CA SER A 157 -8.86 10.37 6.43
C SER A 157 -7.84 11.49 6.68
N ILE A 158 -7.09 11.83 5.64
CA ILE A 158 -6.04 12.86 5.63
C ILE A 158 -6.37 13.91 4.55
N ASP A 159 -6.25 15.19 4.87
CA ASP A 159 -6.54 16.29 3.93
C ASP A 159 -5.34 16.66 3.02
N PRO A 160 -5.50 17.62 2.10
CA PRO A 160 -4.40 18.11 1.26
C PRO A 160 -3.21 18.71 2.02
N ASP A 161 -3.37 19.14 3.27
CA ASP A 161 -2.27 19.68 4.09
C ASP A 161 -1.56 18.56 4.89
N GLY A 162 -2.02 17.32 4.76
CA GLY A 162 -1.45 16.16 5.44
C GLY A 162 -1.98 15.95 6.87
N ALA A 163 -2.96 16.72 7.30
CA ALA A 163 -3.58 16.61 8.62
C ALA A 163 -4.67 15.54 8.65
N THR A 164 -4.85 14.87 9.79
CA THR A 164 -6.00 13.98 10.00
C THR A 164 -7.27 14.83 10.09
N VAL A 165 -8.33 14.42 9.39
CA VAL A 165 -9.65 15.09 9.43
C VAL A 165 -10.72 14.17 9.99
N HIS A 166 -11.85 14.77 10.39
CA HIS A 166 -12.97 14.06 11.04
C HIS A 166 -12.55 13.29 12.30
N LEU A 167 -11.82 13.97 13.19
CA LEU A 167 -11.31 13.41 14.44
C LEU A 167 -12.44 12.82 15.29
N GLY A 168 -12.32 11.54 15.65
CA GLY A 168 -13.30 10.83 16.47
C GLY A 168 -14.60 10.44 15.76
N ASP A 169 -14.76 10.77 14.48
CA ASP A 169 -15.94 10.42 13.69
C ASP A 169 -15.59 9.35 12.63
N SER A 170 -15.75 8.09 13.01
CA SER A 170 -15.45 6.96 12.12
C SER A 170 -16.31 6.99 10.85
N ASP A 171 -17.57 7.44 10.94
CA ASP A 171 -18.49 7.44 9.80
C ASP A 171 -18.03 8.45 8.75
N ALA A 172 -17.64 9.64 9.19
CA ALA A 172 -17.08 10.67 8.33
C ALA A 172 -15.69 10.27 7.78
N GLN A 173 -14.84 9.62 8.59
CA GLN A 173 -13.55 9.11 8.10
C GLN A 173 -13.71 8.01 7.04
N ILE A 174 -14.67 7.09 7.19
CA ILE A 174 -14.98 6.07 6.18
C ILE A 174 -15.45 6.74 4.89
N ALA A 175 -16.39 7.68 5.00
CA ALA A 175 -16.93 8.40 3.84
C ALA A 175 -15.83 9.14 3.06
N PHE A 176 -15.03 9.95 3.77
CA PHE A 176 -13.95 10.70 3.15
C PHE A 176 -12.87 9.80 2.56
N THR A 177 -12.51 8.70 3.24
CA THR A 177 -11.56 7.71 2.69
C THR A 177 -12.07 7.12 1.38
N LEU A 178 -13.36 6.78 1.29
CA LEU A 178 -13.95 6.27 0.05
C LEU A 178 -13.97 7.34 -1.06
N ASP A 179 -14.22 8.60 -0.73
CA ASP A 179 -14.15 9.71 -1.69
C ASP A 179 -12.74 9.89 -2.26
N VAL A 180 -11.70 9.77 -1.43
CA VAL A 180 -10.30 9.80 -1.89
C VAL A 180 -10.00 8.64 -2.83
N VAL A 181 -10.32 7.40 -2.44
CA VAL A 181 -10.07 6.23 -3.28
C VAL A 181 -10.85 6.33 -4.59
N LYS A 182 -12.10 6.80 -4.55
CA LYS A 182 -12.92 7.07 -5.73
C LYS A 182 -12.26 8.07 -6.66
N ALA A 183 -11.79 9.20 -6.13
CA ALA A 183 -11.13 10.24 -6.92
C ALA A 183 -9.86 9.73 -7.61
N ILE A 184 -9.06 8.90 -6.93
CA ILE A 184 -7.89 8.24 -7.51
C ILE A 184 -8.30 7.34 -8.69
N LEU A 185 -9.31 6.48 -8.51
CA LEU A 185 -9.80 5.59 -9.57
C LEU A 185 -10.36 6.37 -10.77
N GLU A 186 -11.16 7.42 -10.50
CA GLU A 186 -11.79 8.26 -11.53
C GLU A 186 -10.75 9.03 -12.34
N SER A 187 -9.64 9.46 -11.72
CA SER A 187 -8.51 10.11 -12.42
C SER A 187 -7.90 9.24 -13.53
N ARG A 188 -8.15 7.93 -13.49
CA ARG A 188 -7.68 6.94 -14.48
C ARG A 188 -8.81 6.29 -15.28
N GLY A 189 -10.04 6.80 -15.16
CA GLY A 189 -11.22 6.30 -15.86
C GLY A 189 -11.71 4.93 -15.37
N MET A 190 -11.51 4.65 -14.07
CA MET A 190 -12.05 3.50 -13.34
C MET A 190 -13.00 3.97 -12.23
N ASN A 191 -13.74 3.04 -11.62
CA ASN A 191 -14.55 3.25 -10.44
C ASN A 191 -14.52 2.01 -9.54
N PHE A 192 -15.27 2.03 -8.43
CA PHE A 192 -15.28 0.92 -7.48
C PHE A 192 -15.79 -0.42 -8.05
N GLY A 193 -16.60 -0.40 -9.11
CA GLY A 193 -17.05 -1.60 -9.80
C GLY A 193 -15.91 -2.41 -10.45
N GLN A 194 -14.77 -1.79 -10.71
CA GLN A 194 -13.54 -2.45 -11.18
C GLN A 194 -12.63 -2.96 -10.06
N VAL A 195 -12.97 -2.75 -8.79
CA VAL A 195 -12.19 -3.31 -7.67
C VAL A 195 -12.27 -4.82 -7.73
N VAL A 196 -11.10 -5.47 -7.74
CA VAL A 196 -10.97 -6.93 -7.78
C VAL A 196 -10.62 -7.53 -6.42
N ARG A 197 -9.94 -6.77 -5.56
CA ARG A 197 -9.63 -7.09 -4.15
C ARG A 197 -9.34 -5.82 -3.36
N GLY A 198 -9.49 -5.88 -2.05
CA GLY A 198 -9.07 -4.80 -1.14
C GLY A 198 -9.05 -5.25 0.32
N ASN A 199 -8.47 -4.42 1.17
CA ASN A 199 -8.47 -4.60 2.62
C ASN A 199 -9.00 -3.33 3.27
N ALA A 200 -9.93 -3.51 4.19
CA ALA A 200 -10.50 -2.48 5.04
C ALA A 200 -10.03 -2.71 6.48
N TYR A 201 -9.25 -1.77 6.99
CA TYR A 201 -8.66 -1.81 8.33
C TYR A 201 -9.44 -0.90 9.26
N PHE A 202 -9.93 -1.44 10.36
CA PHE A 202 -10.63 -0.69 11.40
C PHE A 202 -9.82 -0.67 12.69
N LYS A 203 -9.73 0.51 13.32
CA LYS A 203 -9.18 0.61 14.68
C LYS A 203 -10.05 -0.16 15.69
N ASP A 204 -11.37 0.03 15.60
CA ASP A 204 -12.37 -0.70 16.37
C ASP A 204 -13.20 -1.59 15.44
N ARG A 205 -13.23 -2.91 15.71
CA ARG A 205 -14.06 -3.87 14.97
C ARG A 205 -15.55 -3.53 15.00
N GLY A 206 -16.03 -2.79 16.00
CA GLY A 206 -17.43 -2.36 16.11
C GLY A 206 -17.86 -1.47 14.95
N ASP A 207 -16.93 -0.72 14.35
CA ASP A 207 -17.19 0.18 13.24
C ASP A 207 -17.31 -0.54 11.89
N ALA A 208 -16.88 -1.80 11.80
CA ALA A 208 -16.94 -2.59 10.57
C ALA A 208 -18.35 -2.66 9.96
N VAL A 209 -19.40 -2.64 10.81
CA VAL A 209 -20.80 -2.66 10.38
C VAL A 209 -21.18 -1.43 9.54
N LYS A 210 -20.48 -0.31 9.72
CA LYS A 210 -20.74 0.96 9.00
C LYS A 210 -20.36 0.86 7.53
N LEU A 211 -19.37 0.03 7.20
CA LEU A 211 -18.83 -0.09 5.83
C LEU A 211 -19.90 -0.51 4.82
N GLU A 212 -20.90 -1.29 5.24
CA GLU A 212 -21.93 -1.79 4.34
C GLU A 212 -22.77 -0.66 3.74
N GLY A 213 -23.18 0.29 4.57
CA GLY A 213 -23.94 1.46 4.15
C GLY A 213 -23.16 2.35 3.19
N HIS A 214 -21.89 2.62 3.50
CA HIS A 214 -21.02 3.44 2.66
C HIS A 214 -20.68 2.76 1.34
N SER A 215 -20.40 1.45 1.37
CA SER A 215 -20.07 0.67 0.18
C SER A 215 -21.21 0.64 -0.83
N ARG A 216 -22.46 0.52 -0.37
CA ARG A 216 -23.66 0.63 -1.24
C ARG A 216 -23.76 1.98 -1.94
N LYS A 217 -23.43 3.08 -1.26
CA LYS A 217 -23.52 4.43 -1.83
C LYS A 217 -22.53 4.64 -2.98
N VAL A 218 -21.32 4.10 -2.85
CA VAL A 218 -20.24 4.31 -3.83
C VAL A 218 -20.07 3.15 -4.81
N GLY A 219 -20.80 2.06 -4.64
CA GLY A 219 -20.70 0.86 -5.49
C GLY A 219 -19.47 0.00 -5.21
N LEU A 220 -18.93 0.03 -3.98
CA LEU A 220 -17.82 -0.84 -3.57
C LEU A 220 -18.30 -2.29 -3.38
N PRO A 221 -17.77 -3.27 -4.14
CA PRO A 221 -18.15 -4.67 -4.01
C PRO A 221 -17.56 -5.30 -2.74
N LEU A 222 -18.30 -5.20 -1.62
CA LEU A 222 -17.90 -5.76 -0.32
C LEU A 222 -17.39 -7.21 -0.34
N PRO A 223 -17.92 -8.16 -1.14
CA PRO A 223 -17.39 -9.52 -1.19
C PRO A 223 -15.92 -9.61 -1.63
N ARG A 224 -15.35 -8.52 -2.17
CA ARG A 224 -13.95 -8.42 -2.58
C ARG A 224 -13.07 -7.72 -1.53
N ILE A 225 -13.65 -7.31 -0.41
CA ILE A 225 -12.98 -6.57 0.65
C ILE A 225 -12.82 -7.47 1.87
N VAL A 226 -11.58 -7.72 2.26
CA VAL A 226 -11.27 -8.35 3.55
C VAL A 226 -11.34 -7.27 4.62
N VAL A 227 -12.08 -7.54 5.68
CA VAL A 227 -12.22 -6.62 6.82
C VAL A 227 -11.40 -7.15 7.99
N SER A 228 -10.59 -6.29 8.59
CA SER A 228 -9.70 -6.66 9.70
C SER A 228 -9.58 -5.54 10.72
N GLN A 229 -9.31 -5.90 11.97
CA GLN A 229 -9.02 -4.95 13.04
C GLN A 229 -7.51 -4.75 13.14
N ASN A 230 -7.06 -3.51 12.96
CA ASN A 230 -5.65 -3.14 12.92
C ASN A 230 -5.45 -1.71 13.45
N PHE A 231 -4.21 -1.35 13.78
CA PHE A 231 -3.87 0.02 14.15
C PHE A 231 -3.45 0.81 12.91
N VAL A 232 -4.11 1.94 12.65
CA VAL A 232 -3.68 2.85 11.60
C VAL A 232 -2.46 3.64 12.09
N CYS A 233 -1.63 4.14 11.17
CA CYS A 233 -0.34 4.76 11.49
C CYS A 233 -0.41 6.04 12.35
N ARG A 234 -1.61 6.61 12.56
CA ARG A 234 -1.89 7.68 13.52
C ARG A 234 -3.04 7.24 14.40
N ASP A 235 -2.98 7.55 15.70
CA ASP A 235 -4.00 7.09 16.64
C ASP A 235 -5.38 7.69 16.35
N ASP A 236 -5.44 8.87 15.75
CA ASP A 236 -6.68 9.56 15.38
C ASP A 236 -7.31 9.07 14.06
N LEU A 237 -6.64 8.18 13.33
CA LEU A 237 -7.18 7.52 12.15
C LEU A 237 -7.87 6.22 12.55
N LEU A 238 -9.17 6.14 12.27
CA LEU A 238 -10.06 5.07 12.71
C LEU A 238 -10.29 4.01 11.62
N PHE A 239 -10.00 4.37 10.38
CA PHE A 239 -10.23 3.55 9.20
C PHE A 239 -9.15 3.78 8.14
N GLU A 240 -8.73 2.71 7.48
CA GLU A 240 -7.88 2.75 6.29
C GLU A 240 -8.38 1.75 5.25
N LEU A 241 -8.38 2.13 3.97
CA LEU A 241 -8.76 1.29 2.85
C LEU A 241 -7.64 1.22 1.82
N GLU A 242 -7.36 0.01 1.34
CA GLU A 242 -6.59 -0.22 0.13
C GLU A 242 -7.41 -1.03 -0.86
N VAL A 243 -7.22 -0.78 -2.16
CA VAL A 243 -7.88 -1.54 -3.21
C VAL A 243 -6.96 -1.79 -4.39
N GLN A 244 -7.18 -2.91 -5.05
CA GLN A 244 -6.69 -3.18 -6.39
C GLN A 244 -7.87 -3.15 -7.36
N ALA A 245 -7.79 -2.32 -8.38
CA ALA A 245 -8.79 -2.24 -9.45
C ALA A 245 -8.18 -2.66 -10.79
N MET A 246 -8.98 -3.29 -11.64
CA MET A 246 -8.54 -3.76 -12.97
C MET A 246 -9.56 -3.41 -14.05
N LYS A 247 -9.07 -2.93 -15.19
CA LYS A 247 -9.87 -2.65 -16.39
C LYS A 247 -9.18 -3.26 -17.60
N ALA A 248 -9.92 -4.04 -18.38
CA ALA A 248 -9.44 -4.48 -19.70
C ALA A 248 -9.27 -3.26 -20.61
N LYS A 249 -8.30 -3.32 -21.52
CA LYS A 249 -8.21 -2.38 -22.63
C LYS A 249 -9.17 -2.82 -23.72
N ASP A 250 -9.74 -1.82 -24.40
CA ASP A 250 -10.61 -2.02 -25.55
C ASP A 250 -9.79 -2.47 -26.78
#